data_AF-A0A061R1P1-F1
#
_entry.id   AF-A0A061R1P1-F1
#
_cell.length_a   1.000
_cell.length_b   1.000
_cell.length_c   1.000
_cell.angle_alpha   90.00
_cell.angle_beta   90.00
_cell.angle_gamma   90.00
#
_symmetry.space_group_name_H-M   'P 1'
#
loop_
_entity.id
_entity.type
_entity.pdbx_description
1 polymer ?
#
loop_
_entity_poly.entity_id
_entity_poly.type
_entity_poly.pdbx_seq_one_letter_code
_entity_poly.pdbx_strand_id
1 'polypeptide(L)'
;MTQQRTSDGLQAPHGGKLVDLMVSSQAEKEQLISECGDNVFECSDRNACDVELLCVGAFSPLTGFMDKNTYMHCVEHMRLPSGGVLFGLPVVLDTNSEKLAPGQKVLLTYNGQNLAVMEIQEKWMPNKVLEAKYCYGTTSLEHPAVQMITMERGRYYVSGPLRGLELPKRIFPCQTPAEVRSSLPPSVDVVAFQCRNPIHRAHYELFTRALSAPNVKPGSVCLVHPTCGPTQDD
;
A
#
# COMPACT_ATOMS: atom_id res chain seq x y z
N MET A 1 16.07 12.61 12.46
CA MET A 1 16.06 12.39 11.00
C MET A 1 15.77 13.73 10.35
N THR A 2 16.65 14.22 9.48
CA THR A 2 16.43 15.50 8.77
C THR A 2 15.29 15.28 7.77
N GLN A 3 14.18 15.99 7.91
CA GLN A 3 13.08 15.94 6.96
C GLN A 3 13.56 16.49 5.61
N GLN A 4 13.66 15.63 4.61
CA GLN A 4 13.88 16.07 3.23
C GLN A 4 12.57 16.68 2.72
N ARG A 5 12.64 17.90 2.19
CA ARG A 5 11.50 18.61 1.61
C ARG A 5 11.66 18.75 0.10
N THR A 6 10.54 18.79 -0.60
CA THR A 6 10.49 19.13 -2.04
C THR A 6 10.75 20.63 -2.24
N SER A 7 10.94 21.05 -3.49
CA SER A 7 11.03 22.48 -3.86
C SER A 7 9.86 23.32 -3.32
N ASP A 8 8.68 22.69 -3.22
CA ASP A 8 7.43 23.34 -2.83
C ASP A 8 7.23 23.32 -1.29
N GLY A 9 8.23 22.84 -0.55
CA GLY A 9 8.27 22.85 0.91
C GLY A 9 7.50 21.71 1.60
N LEU A 10 6.96 20.75 0.83
CA LEU A 10 6.28 19.56 1.33
C LEU A 10 7.29 18.46 1.70
N GLN A 11 6.89 17.53 2.57
CA GLN A 11 7.70 16.35 2.90
C GLN A 11 7.97 15.53 1.62
N ALA A 12 9.23 15.19 1.35
CA ALA A 12 9.61 14.36 0.22
C ALA A 12 8.89 12.99 0.29
N PRO A 13 8.45 12.43 -0.85
CA PRO A 13 7.95 11.07 -0.89
C PRO A 13 8.96 10.07 -0.31
N HIS A 14 8.45 8.97 0.23
CA HIS A 14 9.29 7.92 0.77
C HIS A 14 10.16 7.30 -0.35
N GLY A 15 11.46 7.15 -0.11
CA GLY A 15 12.43 6.79 -1.17
C GLY A 15 12.78 7.94 -2.14
N GLY A 16 12.31 9.16 -1.88
CA GLY A 16 12.71 10.38 -2.60
C GLY A 16 11.83 10.75 -3.79
N LYS A 17 11.04 9.82 -4.34
CA LYS A 17 10.14 10.05 -5.47
C LYS A 17 8.80 9.34 -5.26
N LEU A 18 7.71 10.00 -5.64
CA LEU A 18 6.39 9.38 -5.68
C LEU A 18 6.31 8.47 -6.92
N VAL A 19 6.01 7.19 -6.71
CA VAL A 19 5.91 6.18 -7.75
C VAL A 19 4.46 6.07 -8.19
N ASP A 20 4.10 6.76 -9.28
CA ASP A 20 2.79 6.61 -9.92
C ASP A 20 2.89 5.54 -11.02
N LEU A 21 2.09 4.48 -10.91
CA LEU A 21 2.07 3.37 -11.86
C LEU A 21 0.86 3.41 -12.80
N MET A 22 0.02 4.45 -12.69
CA MET A 22 -1.17 4.58 -13.52
C MET A 22 -0.80 4.79 -14.99
N VAL A 23 -1.46 4.04 -15.86
CA VAL A 23 -1.34 4.17 -17.31
C VAL A 23 -2.29 5.26 -17.78
N SER A 24 -1.77 6.28 -18.45
CA SER A 24 -2.59 7.42 -18.91
C SER A 24 -3.28 7.16 -20.26
N SER A 25 -2.68 6.35 -21.13
CA SER A 25 -3.18 6.10 -22.49
C SER A 25 -4.20 4.98 -22.52
N GLN A 26 -5.40 5.25 -23.04
CA GLN A 26 -6.43 4.23 -23.21
C GLN A 26 -5.99 3.09 -24.14
N ALA A 27 -5.29 3.42 -25.23
CA ALA A 27 -4.76 2.42 -26.16
C ALA A 27 -3.72 1.50 -25.49
N GLU A 28 -2.90 2.05 -24.59
CA GLU A 28 -1.93 1.25 -23.84
C GLU A 28 -2.61 0.35 -22.81
N LYS A 29 -3.67 0.81 -22.15
CA LYS A 29 -4.49 -0.03 -21.25
C LYS A 29 -5.08 -1.23 -22.01
N GLU A 30 -5.68 -0.99 -23.18
CA GLU A 30 -6.27 -2.03 -24.02
C GLU A 30 -5.22 -3.04 -24.50
N GLN A 31 -4.03 -2.56 -24.88
CA GLN A 31 -2.92 -3.43 -25.24
C GLN A 31 -2.49 -4.31 -24.06
N LEU A 32 -2.27 -3.71 -22.88
CA LEU A 32 -1.87 -4.45 -21.68
C LEU A 32 -2.88 -5.52 -21.29
N ILE A 33 -4.18 -5.21 -21.38
CA ILE A 33 -5.26 -6.18 -21.14
C ILE A 33 -5.20 -7.31 -22.17
N SER A 34 -5.04 -6.99 -23.45
CA SER A 34 -4.95 -8.00 -24.52
C SER A 34 -3.76 -8.94 -24.34
N GLU A 35 -2.62 -8.44 -23.85
CA GLU A 35 -1.42 -9.23 -23.58
C GLU A 35 -1.59 -10.23 -22.43
N CYS A 36 -2.60 -10.06 -21.56
CA CYS A 36 -2.90 -11.03 -20.51
C CYS A 36 -3.60 -12.28 -21.05
N GLY A 37 -4.31 -12.18 -22.18
CA GLY A 37 -5.18 -13.24 -22.68
C GLY A 37 -6.22 -13.65 -21.64
N ASP A 38 -6.30 -14.95 -21.36
CA ASP A 38 -7.23 -15.52 -20.36
C ASP A 38 -6.67 -15.51 -18.92
N ASN A 39 -5.47 -14.95 -18.68
CA ASN A 39 -4.87 -14.89 -17.35
C ASN A 39 -5.50 -13.75 -16.55
N VAL A 40 -6.55 -14.08 -15.80
CA VAL A 40 -7.26 -13.16 -14.92
C VAL A 40 -7.17 -13.63 -13.47
N PHE A 41 -6.93 -12.70 -12.56
CA PHE A 41 -6.93 -12.92 -11.12
C PHE A 41 -7.90 -11.95 -10.44
N GLU A 42 -8.97 -12.48 -9.86
CA GLU A 42 -9.89 -11.69 -9.04
C GLU A 42 -9.26 -11.43 -7.66
N CYS A 43 -9.02 -10.15 -7.36
CA CYS A 43 -8.49 -9.69 -6.11
C CYS A 43 -9.51 -9.84 -4.97
N SER A 44 -9.02 -10.23 -3.78
CA SER A 44 -9.77 -9.98 -2.54
C SER A 44 -9.85 -8.47 -2.25
N ASP A 45 -10.70 -8.06 -1.30
CA ASP A 45 -10.77 -6.67 -0.82
C ASP A 45 -9.39 -6.14 -0.38
N ARG A 46 -8.60 -6.99 0.29
CA ARG A 46 -7.25 -6.66 0.73
C ARG A 46 -6.30 -6.48 -0.45
N ASN A 47 -6.32 -7.40 -1.41
CA ASN A 47 -5.46 -7.27 -2.59
C ASN A 47 -5.85 -6.03 -3.41
N ALA A 48 -7.13 -5.71 -3.54
CA ALA A 48 -7.59 -4.51 -4.24
C ALA A 48 -7.10 -3.23 -3.57
N CYS A 49 -7.11 -3.16 -2.23
CA CYS A 49 -6.49 -2.06 -1.48
C CYS A 49 -4.98 -1.96 -1.74
N ASP A 50 -4.24 -3.08 -1.71
CA ASP A 50 -2.80 -3.05 -1.95
C ASP A 50 -2.47 -2.64 -3.40
N VAL A 51 -3.24 -3.13 -4.39
CA VAL A 51 -3.13 -2.72 -5.79
C VAL A 51 -3.38 -1.22 -5.94
N GLU A 52 -4.44 -0.69 -5.32
CA GLU A 52 -4.74 0.75 -5.31
C GLU A 52 -3.56 1.55 -4.76
N LEU A 53 -3.06 1.19 -3.57
CA LEU A 53 -1.97 1.90 -2.89
C LEU A 53 -0.63 1.79 -3.63
N LEU A 54 -0.35 0.68 -4.30
CA LEU A 54 0.80 0.55 -5.21
C LEU A 54 0.63 1.47 -6.42
N CYS A 55 -0.55 1.47 -7.04
CA CYS A 55 -0.79 2.21 -8.28
C CYS A 55 -0.67 3.72 -8.10
N VAL A 56 -1.18 4.27 -6.99
CA VAL A 56 -1.17 5.71 -6.72
C VAL A 56 0.08 6.19 -5.97
N GLY A 57 1.03 5.29 -5.71
CA GLY A 57 2.30 5.59 -5.06
C GLY A 57 2.26 5.77 -3.55
N ALA A 58 1.19 5.35 -2.88
CA ALA A 58 1.12 5.36 -1.42
C ALA A 58 2.16 4.41 -0.79
N PHE A 59 2.55 3.36 -1.51
CA PHE A 59 3.64 2.45 -1.14
C PHE A 59 4.99 2.76 -1.80
N SER A 60 5.21 4.00 -2.28
CA SER A 60 6.54 4.42 -2.74
C SER A 60 7.62 4.04 -1.72
N PRO A 61 8.77 3.47 -2.13
CA PRO A 61 9.26 3.39 -3.51
C PRO A 61 8.90 2.10 -4.28
N LEU A 62 7.97 1.28 -3.79
CA LEU A 62 7.60 0.03 -4.47
C LEU A 62 6.98 0.32 -5.85
N THR A 63 7.31 -0.52 -6.82
CA THR A 63 6.75 -0.50 -8.19
C THR A 63 5.82 -1.67 -8.46
N GLY A 64 5.50 -2.45 -7.42
CA GLY A 64 4.70 -3.66 -7.50
C GLY A 64 4.81 -4.47 -6.21
N PHE A 65 4.33 -5.72 -6.25
CA PHE A 65 4.41 -6.62 -5.10
C PHE A 65 5.84 -7.11 -4.88
N MET A 66 6.26 -7.18 -3.61
CA MET A 66 7.64 -7.51 -3.22
C MET A 66 8.02 -8.91 -3.70
N ASP A 67 9.21 -9.06 -4.30
CA ASP A 67 9.84 -10.36 -4.51
C ASP A 67 10.25 -11.05 -3.20
N LYS A 68 10.66 -12.31 -3.27
CA LYS A 68 11.00 -13.09 -2.06
C LYS A 68 12.11 -12.44 -1.25
N ASN A 69 13.13 -11.89 -1.91
CA ASN A 69 14.27 -11.27 -1.24
C ASN A 69 13.85 -9.98 -0.50
N THR A 70 13.09 -9.12 -1.17
CA THR A 70 12.56 -7.87 -0.64
C THR A 70 11.58 -8.14 0.50
N TYR A 71 10.70 -9.14 0.34
CA TYR A 71 9.81 -9.64 1.38
C TYR A 71 10.61 -10.07 2.62
N MET A 72 11.61 -10.94 2.46
CA MET A 72 12.40 -11.46 3.59
C MET A 72 13.13 -10.33 4.32
N HIS A 73 13.76 -9.42 3.57
CA HIS A 73 14.46 -8.27 4.16
C HIS A 73 13.49 -7.31 4.88
N CYS A 74 12.28 -7.12 4.35
CA CYS A 74 11.23 -6.35 5.00
C CYS A 74 10.80 -7.00 6.32
N VAL A 75 10.56 -8.31 6.31
CA VAL A 75 10.16 -9.08 7.50
C VAL A 75 11.23 -9.03 8.57
N GLU A 76 12.50 -9.30 8.24
CA GLU A 76 13.57 -9.45 9.22
C GLU A 76 14.16 -8.12 9.70
N HIS A 77 14.09 -7.07 8.88
CA HIS A 77 14.81 -5.81 9.13
C HIS A 77 13.96 -4.56 9.07
N MET A 78 12.66 -4.67 8.76
CA MET A 78 11.76 -3.53 8.53
C MET A 78 12.32 -2.54 7.50
N ARG A 79 13.01 -3.04 6.48
CA ARG A 79 13.68 -2.22 5.47
C ARG A 79 13.59 -2.87 4.09
N LEU A 80 13.64 -2.05 3.05
CA LEU A 80 13.91 -2.53 1.69
C LEU A 80 15.41 -2.84 1.53
N PRO A 81 15.79 -3.87 0.76
CA PRO A 81 17.18 -4.29 0.61
C PRO A 81 18.03 -3.22 -0.08
N SER A 82 17.50 -2.58 -1.12
CA SER A 82 18.19 -1.49 -1.83
C SER A 82 17.95 -0.16 -1.13
N GLY A 83 19.03 0.53 -0.75
CA GLY A 83 18.98 1.84 -0.09
C GLY A 83 18.61 1.79 1.40
N GLY A 84 18.26 0.62 1.94
CA GLY A 84 18.00 0.43 3.38
C GLY A 84 16.83 1.26 3.91
N VAL A 85 15.91 1.68 3.04
CA VAL A 85 14.80 2.55 3.41
C VAL A 85 13.82 1.78 4.31
N LEU A 86 13.35 2.41 5.40
CA LEU A 86 12.43 1.80 6.37
C LEU A 86 11.11 1.41 5.69
N PHE A 87 10.73 0.13 5.73
CA PHE A 87 9.42 -0.34 5.27
C PHE A 87 8.95 -1.44 6.23
N GLY A 88 7.90 -1.17 6.99
CA GLY A 88 7.61 -1.93 8.21
C GLY A 88 6.84 -3.24 8.01
N LEU A 89 6.15 -3.41 6.88
CA LEU A 89 5.29 -4.56 6.61
C LEU A 89 5.41 -5.00 5.15
N PRO A 90 5.39 -6.31 4.87
CA PRO A 90 5.48 -6.81 3.50
C PRO A 90 4.21 -6.52 2.70
N VAL A 91 4.39 -6.10 1.44
CA VAL A 91 3.31 -5.91 0.46
C VAL A 91 3.42 -7.01 -0.58
N VAL A 92 2.48 -7.96 -0.54
CA VAL A 92 2.51 -9.21 -1.31
C VAL A 92 1.14 -9.50 -1.91
N LEU A 93 1.11 -10.14 -3.08
CA LEU A 93 -0.10 -10.71 -3.64
C LEU A 93 -0.13 -12.19 -3.30
N ASP A 94 -1.15 -12.62 -2.56
CA ASP A 94 -1.33 -14.02 -2.19
C ASP A 94 -2.24 -14.76 -3.17
N THR A 95 -2.02 -16.07 -3.32
CA THR A 95 -2.81 -16.90 -4.22
C THR A 95 -2.77 -18.37 -3.81
N ASN A 96 -3.88 -19.08 -4.06
CA ASN A 96 -3.92 -20.55 -4.03
C ASN A 96 -3.77 -21.15 -5.44
N SER A 97 -3.70 -20.32 -6.49
CA SER A 97 -3.65 -20.78 -7.87
C SER A 97 -2.32 -21.46 -8.15
N GLU A 98 -2.36 -22.72 -8.57
CA GLU A 98 -1.18 -23.42 -9.08
C GLU A 98 -0.79 -22.96 -10.49
N LYS A 99 -1.72 -22.34 -11.23
CA LYS A 99 -1.55 -21.93 -12.63
C LYS A 99 -0.72 -20.66 -12.82
N LEU A 100 -0.72 -19.77 -11.83
CA LEU A 100 0.09 -18.56 -11.86
C LEU A 100 1.57 -18.93 -11.78
N ALA A 101 2.37 -18.40 -12.71
CA ALA A 101 3.78 -18.73 -12.88
C ALA A 101 4.59 -17.51 -13.36
N PRO A 102 5.89 -17.45 -13.03
CA PRO A 102 6.80 -16.43 -13.56
C PRO A 102 6.76 -16.31 -15.10
N GLY A 103 6.87 -15.07 -15.59
CA GLY A 103 6.82 -14.71 -17.01
C GLY A 103 5.41 -14.47 -17.56
N GLN A 104 4.35 -14.76 -16.79
CA GLN A 104 2.98 -14.45 -17.18
C GLN A 104 2.62 -12.99 -16.90
N LYS A 105 1.85 -12.39 -17.82
CA LYS A 105 1.07 -11.19 -17.54
C LYS A 105 -0.32 -11.59 -17.07
N VAL A 106 -0.76 -11.06 -15.94
CA VAL A 106 -2.06 -11.34 -15.34
C VAL A 106 -2.83 -10.05 -15.14
N LEU A 107 -4.09 -10.08 -15.56
CA LEU A 107 -5.06 -9.01 -15.31
C LEU A 107 -5.60 -9.15 -13.89
N LEU A 108 -5.36 -8.15 -13.06
CA LEU A 108 -5.91 -8.06 -11.70
C LEU A 108 -7.27 -7.37 -11.75
N THR A 109 -8.33 -8.09 -11.39
CA THR A 109 -9.70 -7.59 -11.40
C THR A 109 -10.27 -7.46 -9.99
N TYR A 110 -11.26 -6.59 -9.82
CA TYR A 110 -12.00 -6.48 -8.56
C TYR A 110 -13.40 -5.96 -8.83
N ASN A 111 -14.43 -6.69 -8.42
CA ASN A 111 -15.84 -6.28 -8.55
C ASN A 111 -16.20 -5.79 -9.96
N GLY A 112 -15.71 -6.51 -10.98
CA GLY A 112 -15.95 -6.20 -12.40
C GLY A 112 -15.12 -5.04 -12.96
N GLN A 113 -14.15 -4.51 -12.22
CA GLN A 113 -13.18 -3.53 -12.71
C GLN A 113 -11.83 -4.18 -13.01
N ASN A 114 -11.16 -3.69 -14.06
CA ASN A 114 -9.80 -4.06 -14.41
C ASN A 114 -8.85 -3.12 -13.68
N LEU A 115 -8.27 -3.55 -12.55
CA LEU A 115 -7.48 -2.68 -11.70
C LEU A 115 -6.07 -2.45 -12.24
N ALA A 116 -5.35 -3.52 -12.58
CA ALA A 116 -3.95 -3.45 -12.99
C ALA A 116 -3.55 -4.67 -13.82
N VAL A 117 -2.45 -4.55 -14.57
CA VAL A 117 -1.71 -5.71 -15.09
C VAL A 117 -0.46 -5.92 -14.25
N MET A 118 -0.20 -7.16 -13.87
CA MET A 118 1.03 -7.58 -13.20
C MET A 118 1.81 -8.53 -14.09
N GLU A 119 3.13 -8.32 -14.19
CA GLU A 119 4.05 -9.29 -14.77
C GLU A 119 4.67 -10.13 -13.66
N ILE A 120 4.35 -11.43 -13.57
CA ILE A 120 4.80 -12.29 -12.48
C ILE A 120 6.30 -12.54 -12.62
N GLN A 121 7.07 -12.21 -11.59
CA GLN A 121 8.51 -12.45 -11.55
C GLN A 121 8.87 -13.67 -10.68
N GLU A 122 8.23 -13.79 -9.52
CA GLU A 122 8.46 -14.92 -8.62
C GLU A 122 7.14 -15.45 -8.07
N LYS A 123 7.16 -16.73 -7.69
CA LYS A 123 6.12 -17.40 -6.92
C LYS A 123 6.79 -18.30 -5.88
N TRP A 124 6.43 -18.14 -4.61
CA TRP A 124 7.00 -18.94 -3.54
C TRP A 124 5.99 -19.21 -2.44
N MET A 125 6.26 -20.23 -1.64
CA MET A 125 5.53 -20.50 -0.40
C MET A 125 6.23 -19.77 0.75
N PRO A 126 5.59 -18.78 1.40
CA PRO A 126 6.21 -18.01 2.48
C PRO A 126 6.22 -18.80 3.79
N ASN A 127 7.18 -18.47 4.67
CA ASN A 127 7.13 -18.90 6.07
C ASN A 127 6.25 -17.92 6.87
N LYS A 128 4.95 -18.20 6.93
CA LYS A 128 3.96 -17.35 7.60
C LYS A 128 4.16 -17.26 9.11
N VAL A 129 4.77 -18.26 9.74
CA VAL A 129 5.13 -18.23 11.17
C VAL A 129 6.27 -17.23 11.43
N LEU A 130 7.24 -17.16 10.50
CA LEU A 130 8.28 -16.15 10.54
C LEU A 130 7.70 -14.75 10.36
N GLU A 131 6.83 -14.55 9.36
CA GLU A 131 6.10 -13.29 9.15
C GLU A 131 5.34 -12.87 10.42
N ALA A 132 4.58 -13.80 11.01
CA ALA A 132 3.83 -13.58 12.25
C ALA A 132 4.73 -13.02 13.37
N LYS A 133 5.82 -13.73 13.66
CA LYS A 133 6.75 -13.41 14.73
C LYS A 133 7.39 -12.03 14.54
N TYR A 134 7.89 -11.73 13.35
CA TYR A 134 8.69 -10.53 13.11
C TYR A 134 7.84 -9.29 12.80
N CYS A 135 6.71 -9.44 12.09
CA CYS A 135 5.86 -8.31 11.74
C CYS A 135 4.83 -7.97 12.81
N TYR A 136 4.36 -8.96 13.59
CA TYR A 136 3.28 -8.77 14.57
C TYR A 136 3.70 -9.10 16.01
N GLY A 137 4.95 -9.50 16.23
CA GLY A 137 5.52 -9.74 17.56
C GLY A 137 4.99 -11.02 18.25
N THR A 138 4.13 -11.79 17.60
CA THR A 138 3.52 -13.01 18.14
C THR A 138 3.17 -13.99 17.03
N THR A 139 3.09 -15.28 17.37
CA THR A 139 2.59 -16.33 16.49
C THR A 139 1.22 -16.87 16.95
N SER A 140 0.60 -16.22 17.94
CA SER A 140 -0.73 -16.60 18.42
C SER A 140 -1.80 -16.28 17.38
N LEU A 141 -2.66 -17.27 17.10
CA LEU A 141 -3.83 -17.10 16.24
C LEU A 141 -4.90 -16.17 16.85
N GLU A 142 -4.79 -15.83 18.14
CA GLU A 142 -5.65 -14.82 18.76
C GLU A 142 -5.36 -13.41 18.22
N HIS A 143 -4.17 -13.17 17.65
CA HIS A 143 -3.87 -11.90 17.02
C HIS A 143 -4.52 -11.84 15.62
N PRO A 144 -5.42 -10.88 15.33
CA PRO A 144 -6.19 -10.86 14.07
C PRO A 144 -5.31 -10.89 12.82
N ALA A 145 -4.19 -10.16 12.82
CA ALA A 145 -3.28 -10.19 11.67
C ALA A 145 -2.54 -11.53 11.50
N VAL A 146 -2.28 -12.27 12.59
CA VAL A 146 -1.66 -13.60 12.50
C VAL A 146 -2.68 -14.59 11.96
N GLN A 147 -3.93 -14.52 12.42
CA GLN A 147 -5.04 -15.28 11.84
C GLN A 147 -5.18 -15.00 10.34
N MET A 148 -5.22 -13.71 9.94
CA MET A 148 -5.32 -13.31 8.54
C MET A 148 -4.20 -13.87 7.67
N ILE A 149 -2.93 -13.69 8.04
CA ILE A 149 -1.84 -14.18 7.19
C ILE A 149 -1.81 -15.71 7.15
N THR A 150 -2.20 -16.41 8.21
CA THR A 150 -2.10 -17.88 8.30
C THR A 150 -3.31 -18.61 7.72
N MET A 151 -4.52 -18.06 7.86
CA MET A 151 -5.78 -18.73 7.52
C MET A 151 -6.51 -18.13 6.32
N GLU A 152 -6.42 -16.81 6.11
CA GLU A 152 -7.16 -16.13 5.03
C GLU A 152 -6.32 -15.99 3.76
N ARG A 153 -5.06 -15.55 3.91
CA ARG A 153 -4.15 -15.42 2.77
C ARG A 153 -3.88 -16.78 2.13
N GLY A 154 -3.80 -16.79 0.81
CA GLY A 154 -3.43 -17.94 -0.01
C GLY A 154 -2.08 -18.56 0.35
N ARG A 155 -1.85 -19.75 -0.20
CA ARG A 155 -0.67 -20.60 0.04
C ARG A 155 0.62 -19.98 -0.50
N TYR A 156 0.56 -19.35 -1.66
CA TYR A 156 1.72 -18.77 -2.34
C TYR A 156 1.66 -17.26 -2.28
N TYR A 157 2.82 -16.62 -2.26
CA TYR A 157 2.98 -15.23 -2.63
C TYR A 157 3.55 -15.15 -4.04
N VAL A 158 3.09 -14.16 -4.80
CA VAL A 158 3.59 -13.82 -6.12
C VAL A 158 4.05 -12.36 -6.14
N SER A 159 5.10 -12.10 -6.88
CA SER A 159 5.69 -10.77 -7.03
C SER A 159 5.69 -10.31 -8.47
N GLY A 160 5.84 -9.01 -8.66
CA GLY A 160 5.92 -8.45 -10.00
C GLY A 160 5.62 -6.95 -10.04
N PRO A 161 6.15 -6.23 -11.03
CA PRO A 161 5.77 -4.84 -11.27
C PRO A 161 4.30 -4.74 -11.69
N LEU A 162 3.67 -3.62 -11.33
CA LEU A 162 2.29 -3.30 -11.71
C LEU A 162 2.23 -2.18 -12.75
N ARG A 163 1.19 -2.25 -13.58
CA ARG A 163 0.72 -1.18 -14.44
C ARG A 163 -0.75 -0.92 -14.12
N GLY A 164 -1.05 0.22 -13.50
CA GLY A 164 -2.40 0.58 -13.05
C GLY A 164 -3.31 0.96 -14.21
N LEU A 165 -4.52 0.42 -14.22
CA LEU A 165 -5.54 0.64 -15.26
C LEU A 165 -6.69 1.49 -14.71
N GLU A 166 -7.25 1.07 -13.58
CA GLU A 166 -8.37 1.73 -12.90
C GLU A 166 -8.19 1.66 -11.38
N LEU A 167 -8.77 2.62 -10.66
CA LEU A 167 -8.87 2.54 -9.20
C LEU A 167 -10.19 1.87 -8.79
N PRO A 168 -10.21 1.08 -7.70
CA PRO A 168 -11.45 0.53 -7.16
C PRO A 168 -12.47 1.64 -6.88
N LYS A 169 -13.71 1.47 -7.33
CA LYS A 169 -14.80 2.39 -7.01
C LYS A 169 -15.11 2.31 -5.51
N ARG A 170 -15.00 3.44 -4.84
CA ARG A 170 -15.34 3.60 -3.42
C ARG A 170 -16.65 4.38 -3.28
N ILE A 171 -17.44 4.07 -2.26
CA ILE A 171 -18.69 4.79 -1.95
C ILE A 171 -18.45 6.17 -1.30
N PHE A 172 -17.19 6.48 -1.00
CA PHE A 172 -16.71 7.74 -0.46
C PHE A 172 -15.51 8.22 -1.30
N PRO A 173 -15.24 9.53 -1.34
CA PRO A 173 -14.09 10.05 -2.05
C PRO A 173 -12.79 9.61 -1.38
N CYS A 174 -11.86 9.05 -2.17
CA CYS A 174 -10.50 8.72 -1.76
C CYS A 174 -9.53 9.51 -2.63
N GLN A 175 -8.78 10.43 -2.01
CA GLN A 175 -7.77 11.20 -2.72
C GLN A 175 -6.46 10.42 -2.80
N THR A 176 -5.82 10.45 -3.96
CA THR A 176 -4.46 9.93 -4.17
C THR A 176 -3.42 10.77 -3.42
N PRO A 177 -2.22 10.24 -3.16
CA PRO A 177 -1.12 11.04 -2.62
C PRO A 177 -0.81 12.31 -3.42
N ALA A 178 -0.94 12.26 -4.75
CA ALA A 178 -0.74 13.41 -5.62
C ALA A 178 -1.81 14.50 -5.39
N GLU A 179 -3.09 14.10 -5.35
CA GLU A 179 -4.20 15.02 -5.08
C GLU A 179 -4.12 15.63 -3.68
N VAL A 180 -3.85 14.81 -2.65
CA VAL A 180 -3.65 15.30 -1.29
C VAL A 180 -2.51 16.33 -1.28
N ARG A 181 -1.34 15.99 -1.83
CA ARG A 181 -0.19 16.92 -1.90
C ARG A 181 -0.52 18.22 -2.61
N SER A 182 -1.29 18.19 -3.69
CA SER A 182 -1.70 19.39 -4.43
C SER A 182 -2.63 20.31 -3.62
N SER A 183 -3.38 19.75 -2.68
CA SER A 183 -4.31 20.48 -1.82
C SER A 183 -3.66 21.02 -0.54
N LEU A 184 -2.47 20.53 -0.18
CA LEU A 184 -1.82 20.90 1.07
C LEU A 184 -1.23 22.32 1.00
N PRO A 185 -1.37 23.12 2.07
CA PRO A 185 -0.75 24.44 2.14
C PRO A 185 0.78 24.33 2.03
N PRO A 186 1.43 25.21 1.24
CA PRO A 186 2.88 25.19 1.12
C PRO A 186 3.55 25.63 2.43
N SER A 187 4.75 25.13 2.68
CA SER A 187 5.67 25.62 3.71
C SER A 187 5.24 25.52 5.19
N VAL A 188 4.06 24.98 5.49
CA VAL A 188 3.62 24.62 6.86
C VAL A 188 3.89 23.14 7.16
N ASP A 189 3.73 22.73 8.43
CA ASP A 189 3.72 21.32 8.75
C ASP A 189 2.29 20.76 8.63
N VAL A 190 2.21 19.45 8.37
CA VAL A 190 0.95 18.73 8.26
C VAL A 190 0.97 17.62 9.29
N VAL A 191 0.08 17.71 10.27
CA VAL A 191 -0.09 16.69 11.30
C VAL A 191 -1.16 15.71 10.82
N ALA A 192 -0.76 14.52 10.38
CA ALA A 192 -1.70 13.48 9.97
C ALA A 192 -2.27 12.74 11.19
N PHE A 193 -3.58 12.60 11.24
CA PHE A 193 -4.28 11.78 12.22
C PHE A 193 -4.95 10.60 11.54
N GLN A 194 -4.38 9.42 11.75
CA GLN A 194 -4.94 8.16 11.31
C GLN A 194 -6.00 7.68 12.29
N CYS A 195 -7.19 7.33 11.81
CA CYS A 195 -8.23 6.73 12.65
C CYS A 195 -9.02 5.63 11.92
N ARG A 196 -9.53 4.67 12.69
CA ARG A 196 -10.55 3.72 12.22
C ARG A 196 -11.87 3.84 12.99
N ASN A 197 -11.87 4.65 14.05
CA ASN A 197 -12.99 4.83 14.98
C ASN A 197 -13.57 6.25 14.84
N PRO A 198 -14.84 6.46 15.22
CA PRO A 198 -15.44 7.78 15.28
C PRO A 198 -14.61 8.79 16.09
N ILE A 199 -14.61 10.04 15.63
CA ILE A 199 -13.91 11.14 16.28
C ILE A 199 -14.74 11.65 17.45
N HIS A 200 -14.13 11.77 18.63
CA HIS A 200 -14.73 12.31 19.83
C HIS A 200 -13.92 13.48 20.37
N ARG A 201 -14.41 14.14 21.42
CA ARG A 201 -13.76 15.34 21.99
C ARG A 201 -12.30 15.11 22.37
N ALA A 202 -11.95 13.93 22.87
CA ALA A 202 -10.56 13.61 23.19
C ALA A 202 -9.64 13.65 21.96
N HIS A 203 -10.10 13.20 20.79
CA HIS A 203 -9.34 13.28 19.54
C HIS A 203 -9.19 14.74 19.09
N TYR A 204 -10.23 15.57 19.23
CA TYR A 204 -10.12 16.99 18.93
C TYR A 204 -9.06 17.69 19.79
N GLU A 205 -9.04 17.44 21.10
CA GLU A 205 -8.01 17.97 22.00
C GLU A 205 -6.60 17.49 21.62
N LEU A 206 -6.47 16.24 21.14
CA LEU A 206 -5.20 15.72 20.60
C LEU A 206 -4.74 16.54 19.40
N PHE A 207 -5.63 16.88 18.47
CA PHE A 207 -5.29 17.67 17.28
C PHE A 207 -4.80 19.06 17.68
N THR A 208 -5.52 19.75 18.56
CA THR A 208 -5.15 21.09 19.03
C THR A 208 -3.79 21.09 19.73
N ARG A 209 -3.55 20.09 20.61
CA ARG A 209 -2.26 19.96 21.31
C ARG A 209 -1.12 19.63 20.35
N ALA A 210 -1.35 18.76 19.36
CA ALA A 210 -0.35 18.44 18.36
C ALA A 210 0.02 19.67 17.50
N LEU A 211 -0.97 20.48 17.11
CA LEU A 211 -0.74 21.72 16.36
C LEU A 211 -0.03 22.80 17.18
N SER A 212 -0.16 22.77 18.50
CA SER A 212 0.51 23.69 19.43
C SER A 212 1.83 23.13 19.98
N ALA A 213 2.28 21.97 19.50
CA ALA A 213 3.51 21.36 19.98
C ALA A 213 4.75 22.21 19.59
N PRO A 214 5.79 22.31 20.44
CA PRO A 214 6.95 23.16 20.17
C PRO A 214 7.72 22.82 18.89
N ASN A 215 7.57 21.59 18.39
CA ASN A 215 8.22 21.09 17.17
C ASN A 215 7.33 21.16 15.92
N VAL A 216 6.18 21.84 16.00
CA VAL A 216 5.24 22.06 14.88
C VAL A 216 5.17 23.56 14.59
N LYS A 217 5.30 23.94 13.32
CA LYS A 217 5.27 25.35 12.92
C LYS A 217 3.92 26.01 13.23
N PRO A 218 3.89 27.29 13.62
CA PRO A 218 2.64 28.06 13.66
C PRO A 218 1.93 28.06 12.29
N GLY A 219 0.60 27.95 12.32
CA GLY A 219 -0.23 27.88 11.10
C GLY A 219 -0.26 26.51 10.41
N SER A 220 0.32 25.48 11.02
CA SER A 220 0.23 24.08 10.56
C SER A 220 -1.22 23.57 10.56
N VAL A 221 -1.47 22.55 9.75
CA VAL A 221 -2.81 21.97 9.57
C VAL A 221 -2.85 20.52 10.03
N CYS A 222 -4.04 20.08 10.46
CA CYS A 222 -4.28 18.67 10.75
C CYS A 222 -4.98 18.01 9.55
N LEU A 223 -4.39 16.94 9.04
CA LEU A 223 -4.98 16.08 8.03
C LEU A 223 -5.63 14.88 8.73
N VAL A 224 -6.95 14.90 8.86
CA VAL A 224 -7.70 13.74 9.36
C VAL A 224 -7.81 12.72 8.23
N HIS A 225 -7.22 11.55 8.43
CA HIS A 225 -7.03 10.54 7.39
C HIS A 225 -7.56 9.18 7.86
N PRO A 226 -8.89 8.94 7.79
CA PRO A 226 -9.47 7.69 8.26
C PRO A 226 -9.09 6.50 7.36
N THR A 227 -8.95 5.30 7.93
CA THR A 227 -8.89 4.06 7.14
C THR A 227 -10.29 3.72 6.65
N CYS A 228 -10.37 3.36 5.36
CA CYS A 228 -11.62 2.95 4.73
C CYS A 228 -11.53 1.59 4.01
N GLY A 229 -10.38 0.89 4.14
CA GLY A 229 -10.22 -0.50 3.72
C GLY A 229 -10.62 -1.49 4.81
N PRO A 230 -10.32 -2.80 4.64
CA PRO A 230 -10.63 -3.82 5.65
C PRO A 230 -10.00 -3.47 7.02
N THR A 231 -10.83 -3.47 8.06
CA THR A 231 -10.41 -3.28 9.45
C THR A 231 -10.69 -4.54 10.25
N GLN A 232 -10.18 -4.60 11.49
CA GLN A 232 -10.54 -5.67 12.42
C GLN A 232 -12.06 -5.68 12.61
N ASP A 233 -12.67 -6.87 12.57
CA ASP A 233 -14.06 -7.08 12.98
C ASP A 233 -14.22 -6.81 14.49
N ASP A 234 -15.39 -6.33 14.88
CA ASP A 234 -15.71 -6.00 16.29
C ASP A 234 -15.72 -7.22 17.22
#